data_AF-A0A9P7WT58-F1
#
_entry.id   AF-A0A9P7WT58-F1
#
_cell.length_a   1.000
_cell.length_b   1.000
_cell.length_c   1.000
_cell.angle_alpha   90.00
_cell.angle_beta   90.00
_cell.angle_gamma   90.00
#
_symmetry.space_group_name_H-M   'P 1'
#
loop_
_entity.id
_entity.type
_entity.pdbx_description
1 polymer ?
#
loop_
_entity_poly.entity_id
_entity_poly.type
_entity_poly.pdbx_seq_one_letter_code
_entity_poly.pdbx_strand_id
1 'polypeptide(L)'
;MGEAEDRAGNWPDVKMLKHLADHRTHRNDLLPLFQLPPELLVKIISLSIYVDLVNSIRVSHVAKLHSLAQVSVRFANIVKSSPPLWNILSSYNPSELPLILAKSKDASLDIYYGLGTPAPAILAFLDTVL
;
A
#
# COMPACT_ATOMS: atom_id res chain seq x y z
N MET A 1 2.90 -14.63 -49.50
CA MET A 1 4.20 -14.38 -48.84
C MET A 1 4.38 -12.87 -48.79
N GLY A 2 4.18 -12.15 -47.70
CA GLY A 2 3.68 -12.45 -46.36
C GLY A 2 3.36 -11.07 -45.77
N GLU A 3 2.14 -10.95 -45.24
CA GLU A 3 1.64 -9.76 -44.56
C GLU A 3 2.50 -9.48 -43.33
N ALA A 4 3.18 -8.34 -43.29
CA ALA A 4 3.92 -7.89 -42.10
C ALA A 4 3.97 -6.35 -41.96
N GLU A 5 3.04 -5.63 -42.57
CA GLU A 5 2.79 -4.22 -42.31
C GLU A 5 1.38 -4.10 -41.76
N ASP A 6 1.22 -4.19 -40.44
CA ASP A 6 0.14 -3.54 -39.66
C ASP A 6 0.20 -3.99 -38.21
N ARG A 7 1.20 -3.50 -37.49
CA ARG A 7 1.18 -3.39 -36.01
C ARG A 7 1.65 -2.02 -35.55
N ALA A 8 1.34 -0.97 -36.30
CA ALA A 8 1.39 0.39 -35.79
C ALA A 8 0.31 0.50 -34.70
N GLY A 9 0.74 0.41 -33.45
CA GLY A 9 -0.14 0.44 -32.28
C GLY A 9 -1.10 1.61 -32.32
N ASN A 10 -2.38 1.31 -32.17
CA ASN A 10 -3.43 2.29 -31.92
C ASN A 10 -3.23 2.86 -30.49
N TRP A 11 -2.25 3.75 -30.35
CA TRP A 11 -1.99 4.44 -29.09
C TRP A 11 -3.13 5.42 -28.83
N PRO A 12 -3.79 5.36 -27.66
CA PRO A 12 -4.85 6.31 -27.34
C PRO A 12 -4.31 7.75 -27.37
N ASP A 13 -5.04 8.65 -28.03
CA ASP A 13 -4.72 10.08 -28.09
C ASP A 13 -4.47 10.63 -26.68
N VAL A 14 -3.39 11.39 -26.51
CA VAL A 14 -2.98 12.03 -25.25
C VAL A 14 -4.14 12.83 -24.64
N LYS A 15 -4.99 13.46 -25.47
CA LYS A 15 -6.20 14.16 -25.01
C LYS A 15 -7.21 13.21 -24.37
N MET A 16 -7.39 12.02 -24.95
CA MET A 16 -8.28 11.00 -24.41
C MET A 16 -7.75 10.44 -23.08
N LEU A 17 -6.44 10.19 -22.99
CA LEU A 17 -5.80 9.75 -21.74
C LEU A 17 -5.97 10.78 -20.62
N LYS A 18 -5.78 12.07 -20.93
CA LYS A 18 -6.01 13.16 -19.96
C LYS A 18 -7.46 13.20 -19.49
N HIS A 19 -8.41 13.13 -20.42
CA HIS A 19 -9.83 13.14 -20.09
C HIS A 19 -10.24 11.96 -19.18
N LEU A 20 -9.71 10.76 -19.45
CA LEU A 20 -9.91 9.58 -18.61
C LEU A 20 -9.30 9.75 -17.21
N ALA A 21 -8.13 10.37 -17.10
CA ALA A 21 -7.49 10.67 -15.82
C ALA A 21 -8.31 11.69 -15.00
N ASP A 22 -8.82 12.74 -15.66
CA ASP A 22 -9.65 13.77 -15.03
C ASP A 22 -10.97 13.16 -14.52
N HIS A 23 -11.64 12.32 -15.33
CA HIS A 23 -12.85 11.60 -14.91
C HIS A 23 -12.62 10.67 -13.72
N ARG A 24 -11.48 9.96 -13.69
CA ARG A 24 -11.11 9.10 -12.56
C ARG A 24 -10.87 9.90 -11.30
N THR A 25 -10.20 11.05 -11.42
CA THR A 25 -9.91 11.96 -10.31
C THR A 25 -11.22 12.49 -9.73
N HIS A 26 -12.10 13.03 -10.57
CA HIS A 26 -13.39 13.54 -10.15
C HIS A 26 -14.25 12.48 -9.45
N ARG A 27 -14.31 11.26 -10.01
CA ARG A 27 -15.03 10.14 -9.38
C ARG A 27 -14.44 9.79 -8.02
N ASN A 28 -13.12 9.78 -7.90
CA ASN A 28 -12.44 9.45 -6.66
C ASN A 28 -12.72 10.51 -5.58
N ASP A 29 -12.74 11.80 -5.92
CA ASP A 29 -13.00 12.89 -4.96
C ASP A 29 -14.40 12.81 -4.32
N LEU A 30 -15.35 12.14 -4.99
CA LEU A 30 -16.71 11.90 -4.47
C LEU A 30 -16.78 10.71 -3.51
N LEU A 31 -15.73 9.89 -3.40
CA LEU A 31 -15.71 8.73 -2.52
C LEU A 31 -15.33 9.16 -1.09
N PRO A 32 -16.07 8.73 -0.04
CA PRO A 32 -15.77 9.09 1.34
C PRO A 32 -14.33 8.76 1.78
N LEU A 33 -13.77 7.65 1.28
CA LEU A 33 -12.40 7.23 1.56
C LEU A 33 -11.36 8.25 1.07
N PHE A 34 -11.65 8.96 -0.03
CA PHE A 34 -10.78 9.98 -0.60
C PHE A 34 -10.88 11.34 0.12
N GLN A 35 -11.87 11.51 1.00
CA GLN A 35 -12.07 12.72 1.78
C GLN A 35 -11.46 12.63 3.19
N LEU A 36 -11.09 11.42 3.64
CA LEU A 36 -10.44 11.22 4.95
C LEU A 36 -9.09 11.95 5.04
N PRO A 37 -8.73 12.56 6.17
CA PRO A 37 -7.37 13.05 6.40
C PRO A 37 -6.31 11.97 6.14
N PRO A 38 -5.13 12.34 5.61
CA PRO A 38 -4.05 11.37 5.32
C PRO A 38 -3.70 10.49 6.52
N GLU A 39 -3.72 11.04 7.73
CA GLU A 39 -3.41 10.35 8.98
C GLU A 39 -4.40 9.22 9.27
N LEU A 40 -5.69 9.45 9.00
CA LEU A 40 -6.71 8.40 9.15
C LEU A 40 -6.53 7.31 8.11
N LEU A 41 -6.17 7.66 6.87
CA LEU A 41 -5.91 6.66 5.84
C LEU A 41 -4.69 5.80 6.19
N VAL A 42 -3.61 6.41 6.69
CA VAL A 42 -2.43 5.68 7.19
C VAL A 42 -2.83 4.73 8.32
N LYS A 43 -3.65 5.16 9.27
CA LYS A 43 -4.15 4.30 10.35
C LYS A 43 -4.97 3.11 9.81
N ILE A 44 -5.89 3.35 8.87
CA ILE A 44 -6.69 2.28 8.24
C ILE A 44 -5.79 1.27 7.53
N ILE A 45 -4.81 1.74 6.76
CA ILE A 45 -3.88 0.86 6.04
C ILE A 45 -3.04 0.05 7.05
N SER A 46 -2.50 0.70 8.09
CA SER A 46 -1.71 0.04 9.14
C SER A 46 -2.50 -1.06 9.83
N LEU A 47 -3.76 -0.77 10.22
CA LEU A 47 -4.67 -1.76 10.80
C LEU A 47 -4.93 -2.93 9.85
N SER A 48 -5.11 -2.67 8.55
CA SER A 48 -5.33 -3.73 7.56
C SER A 48 -4.11 -4.65 7.40
N ILE A 49 -2.89 -4.13 7.56
CA ILE A 49 -1.67 -4.92 7.53
C ILE A 49 -1.54 -5.73 8.82
N TYR A 50 -1.83 -5.10 9.97
CA TYR A 50 -1.82 -5.75 11.27
C TYR A 50 -2.80 -6.92 11.34
N VAL A 51 -4.03 -6.76 10.83
CA VAL A 51 -5.03 -7.83 10.75
C VAL A 51 -4.53 -9.01 9.92
N ASP A 52 -3.84 -8.77 8.81
CA ASP A 52 -3.27 -9.85 7.99
C ASP A 52 -2.18 -10.61 8.76
N LEU A 53 -1.31 -9.87 9.47
CA LEU A 53 -0.27 -10.47 10.32
C LEU A 53 -0.89 -11.31 11.44
N VAL A 54 -1.92 -10.80 12.10
CA VAL A 54 -2.63 -11.51 13.17
C VAL A 54 -3.25 -12.81 12.67
N ASN A 55 -3.89 -12.75 11.50
CA ASN A 55 -4.51 -13.92 10.87
C ASN A 55 -3.49 -14.85 10.20
N SER A 56 -2.17 -14.61 10.38
CA SER A 56 -1.09 -15.39 9.76
C SER A 56 -1.25 -15.50 8.24
N ILE A 57 -1.84 -14.47 7.62
CA ILE A 57 -1.98 -14.38 6.17
C ILE A 57 -0.58 -14.12 5.61
N ARG A 58 -0.05 -15.08 4.85
CA ARG A 58 1.29 -15.02 4.23
C ARG A 58 1.31 -14.11 3.00
N VAL A 59 0.74 -12.91 3.11
CA VAL A 59 0.77 -11.89 2.07
C VAL A 59 1.87 -10.90 2.41
N SER A 60 2.71 -10.57 1.43
CA SER A 60 3.69 -9.50 1.59
C SER A 60 2.98 -8.17 1.84
N HIS A 61 3.24 -7.56 2.99
CA HIS A 61 2.73 -6.22 3.29
C HIS A 61 3.30 -5.20 2.29
N VAL A 62 4.55 -5.37 1.84
CA VAL A 62 5.17 -4.54 0.81
C VAL A 62 4.42 -4.66 -0.51
N ALA A 63 4.04 -5.86 -0.91
CA ALA A 63 3.21 -6.06 -2.11
C ALA A 63 1.85 -5.36 -1.97
N LYS A 64 1.19 -5.44 -0.80
CA LYS A 64 -0.06 -4.71 -0.53
C LYS A 64 0.13 -3.19 -0.64
N LEU A 65 1.20 -2.65 -0.06
CA LEU A 65 1.53 -1.21 -0.17
C LEU A 65 1.78 -0.80 -1.63
N HIS A 66 2.46 -1.63 -2.41
CA HIS A 66 2.63 -1.41 -3.84
C HIS A 66 1.30 -1.42 -4.60
N SER A 67 0.41 -2.38 -4.31
CA SER A 67 -0.93 -2.41 -4.91
C SER A 67 -1.74 -1.17 -4.54
N LEU A 68 -1.69 -0.73 -3.28
CA LEU A 68 -2.34 0.50 -2.83
C LEU A 68 -1.79 1.73 -3.56
N ALA A 69 -0.47 1.81 -3.74
CA ALA A 69 0.16 2.90 -4.47
C ALA A 69 -0.27 2.98 -5.95
N GLN A 70 -0.81 1.91 -6.53
CA GLN A 70 -1.34 1.92 -7.90
C GLN A 70 -2.81 2.39 -8.00
N VAL A 71 -3.54 2.52 -6.89
CA VAL A 71 -4.96 2.91 -6.89
C VAL A 71 -5.14 4.34 -7.39
N SER A 72 -4.32 5.27 -6.89
CA SER A 72 -4.35 6.68 -7.29
C SER A 72 -3.07 7.39 -6.85
N VAL A 73 -2.83 8.58 -7.40
CA VAL A 73 -1.73 9.46 -6.99
C VAL A 73 -1.78 9.75 -5.48
N ARG A 74 -2.98 9.91 -4.91
CA ARG A 74 -3.18 10.14 -3.47
C ARG A 74 -2.64 8.99 -2.62
N PHE A 75 -3.01 7.76 -2.96
CA PHE A 75 -2.52 6.57 -2.25
C PHE A 75 -1.02 6.37 -2.47
N ALA A 76 -0.52 6.64 -3.68
CA ALA A 76 0.92 6.59 -3.97
C ALA A 76 1.70 7.56 -3.08
N ASN A 77 1.20 8.78 -2.90
CA ASN A 77 1.82 9.78 -2.04
C ASN A 77 1.81 9.31 -0.59
N ILE A 78 0.66 8.87 -0.07
CA ILE A 78 0.51 8.39 1.31
C ILE A 78 1.46 7.22 1.59
N VAL A 79 1.51 6.21 0.72
CA VAL A 79 2.41 5.07 0.88
C VAL A 79 3.87 5.51 0.88
N LYS A 80 4.26 6.46 0.02
CA LYS A 80 5.67 6.92 -0.06
C LYS A 80 6.07 7.83 1.08
N SER A 81 5.16 8.66 1.57
CA SER A 81 5.44 9.71 2.57
C SER A 81 5.18 9.28 4.01
N SER A 82 4.74 8.05 4.24
CA SER A 82 4.37 7.58 5.58
C SER A 82 5.31 6.46 6.05
N PRO A 83 6.42 6.80 6.74
CA PRO A 83 7.32 5.84 7.37
C PRO A 83 6.62 4.76 8.23
N PRO A 84 5.54 5.07 8.99
CA PRO A 84 4.84 4.06 9.78
C PRO A 84 4.27 2.88 8.98
N LEU A 85 4.01 3.04 7.67
CA LEU A 85 3.54 1.94 6.83
C LEU A 85 4.65 0.92 6.53
N TRP A 86 5.90 1.33 6.67
CA TRP A 86 7.10 0.53 6.38
C TRP A 86 7.78 0.04 7.65
N ASN A 87 7.12 0.13 8.79
CA ASN A 87 7.78 -0.16 10.06
C ASN A 87 7.82 -1.66 10.39
N ILE A 88 7.18 -2.51 9.58
CA ILE A 88 7.03 -3.94 9.85
C ILE A 88 8.17 -4.73 9.20
N LEU A 89 8.96 -5.41 10.02
CA LEU A 89 9.96 -6.37 9.58
C LEU A 89 9.41 -7.78 9.80
N SER A 90 9.32 -8.56 8.73
CA SER A 90 8.79 -9.92 8.78
C SER A 90 9.81 -10.92 8.21
N SER A 91 10.00 -12.04 8.91
CA SER A 91 10.87 -13.12 8.45
C SER A 91 10.37 -13.85 7.19
N TYR A 92 9.11 -13.63 6.78
CA TYR A 92 8.51 -14.33 5.64
C TYR A 92 9.04 -13.85 4.28
N ASN A 93 9.51 -12.59 4.17
CA ASN A 93 10.03 -12.01 2.93
C ASN A 93 11.36 -11.28 3.16
N PRO A 94 12.47 -12.00 3.38
CA PRO A 94 13.76 -11.39 3.70
C PRO A 94 14.32 -10.52 2.56
N SER A 95 13.90 -10.76 1.31
CA SER A 95 14.29 -9.94 0.15
C SER A 95 13.79 -8.50 0.22
N GLU A 96 12.76 -8.22 1.02
CA GLU A 96 12.13 -6.90 1.13
C GLU A 96 12.78 -6.04 2.24
N LEU A 97 13.57 -6.64 3.13
CA LEU A 97 14.17 -5.96 4.28
C LEU A 97 14.97 -4.70 3.91
N PRO A 98 15.81 -4.68 2.85
CA PRO A 98 16.54 -3.48 2.49
C PRO A 98 15.63 -2.29 2.13
N LEU A 99 14.50 -2.56 1.47
CA LEU A 99 13.52 -1.54 1.10
C LEU A 99 12.80 -1.01 2.34
N ILE A 100 12.37 -1.91 3.22
CA ILE A 100 11.69 -1.59 4.48
C ILE A 100 12.58 -0.69 5.33
N LEU A 101 13.82 -1.11 5.58
CA LEU A 101 14.81 -0.34 6.36
C LEU A 101 15.13 1.02 5.74
N ALA A 102 15.14 1.13 4.41
CA ALA A 102 15.36 2.41 3.73
C ALA A 102 14.18 3.38 3.91
N LYS A 103 12.96 2.86 4.09
CA LYS A 103 11.71 3.63 4.15
C LYS A 103 11.23 3.96 5.56
N SER A 104 11.70 3.22 6.57
CA SER A 104 11.28 3.35 7.97
C SER A 104 12.23 4.14 8.85
N LYS A 105 13.16 4.91 8.27
CA LYS A 105 14.23 5.63 9.00
C LYS A 105 13.75 6.43 10.22
N ASP A 106 12.55 7.01 10.13
CA ASP A 106 11.96 7.87 11.17
C ASP A 106 10.85 7.16 11.97
N ALA A 107 10.68 5.85 11.81
CA ALA A 107 9.65 5.06 12.48
C ALA A 107 10.25 3.97 13.37
N SER A 108 9.57 3.67 14.49
CA SER A 108 9.92 2.53 15.34
C SER A 108 9.60 1.23 14.63
N LEU A 109 10.57 0.33 14.54
CA LEU A 109 10.45 -0.94 13.82
C LEU A 109 9.73 -2.00 14.66
N ASP A 110 8.69 -2.59 14.09
CA ASP A 110 7.96 -3.73 14.63
C ASP A 110 8.47 -5.01 13.99
N ILE A 111 9.10 -5.88 14.78
CA ILE A 111 9.77 -7.08 14.27
C ILE A 111 8.94 -8.33 14.59
N TYR A 112 8.56 -9.06 13.54
CA TYR A 112 7.77 -10.29 13.62
C TYR A 112 8.60 -11.49 13.15
N TYR A 113 8.95 -12.37 14.09
CA TYR A 113 9.67 -13.62 13.85
C TYR A 113 8.76 -14.84 14.10
N GLY A 114 8.53 -15.65 13.06
CA GLY A 114 7.99 -17.01 13.19
C GLY A 114 6.49 -17.16 13.48
N LEU A 115 6.02 -18.42 13.40
CA LEU A 115 4.63 -18.85 13.62
C LEU A 115 4.32 -18.86 15.13
N GLY A 116 3.96 -17.71 15.68
CA GLY A 116 3.43 -17.60 17.03
C GLY A 116 2.16 -16.78 17.01
N THR A 117 1.05 -17.38 17.41
CA THR A 117 -0.22 -16.69 17.66
C THR A 117 0.04 -15.38 18.43
N PRO A 118 -0.43 -14.22 17.94
CA PRO A 118 -0.19 -12.97 18.65
C PRO A 118 -1.19 -12.81 19.80
N ALA A 119 -1.28 -13.77 20.73
CA ALA A 119 -2.30 -13.72 21.77
C ALA A 119 -2.10 -12.59 22.82
N PRO A 120 -0.87 -12.19 23.23
CA PRO A 120 -0.73 -11.14 24.26
C PRO A 120 -0.53 -9.72 23.71
N ALA A 121 -0.03 -9.56 22.47
CA ALA A 121 0.26 -8.23 21.90
C ALA A 121 -0.98 -7.51 21.34
N ILE A 122 -2.06 -8.26 21.11
CA ILE A 122 -3.34 -7.76 20.56
C ILE A 122 -4.02 -6.74 21.49
N LEU A 123 -3.93 -6.94 22.81
CA LEU A 123 -4.59 -6.05 23.79
C LEU A 123 -3.81 -4.75 23.99
N ALA A 124 -2.48 -4.82 24.05
CA ALA A 124 -1.64 -3.64 24.26
C ALA A 124 -1.71 -2.62 23.12
N PHE A 125 -1.84 -3.06 21.86
CA PHE A 125 -1.93 -2.13 20.73
C PHE A 125 -3.29 -1.41 20.68
N LEU A 126 -4.39 -2.10 21.03
CA LEU A 126 -5.71 -1.47 21.09
C LEU A 126 -5.82 -0.49 22.28
N ASP A 127 -5.22 -0.83 23.43
CA ASP A 127 -5.18 0.02 24.62
C ASP A 127 -4.30 1.28 24.46
N THR A 128 -3.40 1.30 23.47
CA THR A 128 -2.53 2.47 23.20
C THR A 128 -3.11 3.38 22.10
N VAL A 129 -4.12 2.91 21.36
CA VAL A 129 -4.65 3.59 20.16
C VAL A 129 -6.09 4.10 20.34
N LEU A 130 -6.81 3.65 21.37
CA LEU A 130 -8.09 4.18 21.85
C LEU A 130 -7.90 5.06 23.10
#